data_AF-A0A2E8V1W2-F1
#
_entry.id   AF-A0A2E8V1W2-F1
#
_cell.length_a   1.000
_cell.length_b   1.000
_cell.length_c   1.000
_cell.angle_alpha   90.00
_cell.angle_beta   90.00
_cell.angle_gamma   90.00
#
_symmetry.space_group_name_H-M   'P 1'
#
loop_
_entity.id
_entity.type
_entity.pdbx_description
1 polymer ?
#
loop_
_entity_poly.entity_id
_entity_poly.type
_entity_poly.pdbx_seq_one_letter_code
_entity_poly.pdbx_strand_id
1 'polypeptide(L)'
;MSEGRRIEYFDALEQARLPFEAEGYRLLCYGASLSVFPSIMGRSCGLGMESYQFREKGPKGSKIIFETGQDVIPATVKEQRLFHLKWSNKNRSEEVEYDDSVFE
;
A
#
# COMPACT_ATOMS: atom_id res chain seq x y z
N MET A 1 14.68 18.44 20.24
CA MET A 1 14.26 17.03 20.26
C MET A 1 14.10 16.60 18.82
N SER A 2 14.85 15.61 18.33
CA SER A 2 14.70 15.15 16.95
C SER A 2 13.40 14.34 16.87
N GLU A 3 12.43 14.85 16.10
CA GLU A 3 11.20 14.14 15.72
C GLU A 3 11.60 12.83 15.02
N GLY A 4 11.69 11.74 15.77
CA GLY A 4 11.97 10.42 15.21
C GLY A 4 10.78 10.02 14.36
N ARG A 5 10.90 10.21 13.04
CA ARG A 5 9.89 9.79 12.05
C ARG A 5 9.58 8.31 12.34
N ARG A 6 8.39 8.00 12.88
CA ARG A 6 7.97 6.60 13.06
C ARG A 6 7.90 6.01 11.67
N ILE A 7 8.89 5.17 11.33
CA ILE A 7 8.85 4.38 10.11
C ILE A 7 7.85 3.26 10.39
N GLU A 8 6.67 3.38 9.79
CA GLU A 8 5.64 2.35 9.82
C GLU A 8 6.12 1.13 9.02
N TYR A 9 5.77 -0.09 9.44
CA TYR A 9 6.26 -1.32 8.79
C TYR A 9 5.96 -1.36 7.29
N PHE A 10 4.82 -0.79 6.88
CA PHE A 10 4.44 -0.70 5.49
C PHE A 10 5.37 0.24 4.70
N ASP A 11 5.71 1.41 5.25
CA ASP A 11 6.62 2.36 4.60
C ASP A 11 8.05 1.77 4.54
N ALA A 12 8.47 1.02 5.56
CA ALA A 12 9.73 0.26 5.53
C ALA A 12 9.73 -0.81 4.44
N LEU A 13 8.63 -1.56 4.28
CA LEU A 13 8.48 -2.57 3.24
C LEU A 13 8.50 -1.95 1.84
N GLU A 14 7.81 -0.81 1.65
CA GLU A 14 7.88 -0.06 0.39
C GLU A 14 9.31 0.36 0.05
N GLN A 15 10.07 0.88 1.01
CA GLN A 15 11.47 1.26 0.78
C GLN A 15 12.36 0.05 0.50
N ALA A 16 12.18 -1.03 1.27
CA ALA A 16 12.99 -2.24 1.13
C ALA A 16 12.81 -2.93 -0.22
N ARG A 17 11.65 -2.78 -0.87
CA ARG A 17 11.36 -3.44 -2.15
C ARG A 17 11.80 -2.67 -3.40
N LEU A 18 12.10 -1.37 -3.29
CA LEU A 18 12.49 -0.54 -4.45
C LEU A 18 13.68 -1.09 -5.24
N PRO A 19 14.80 -1.56 -4.61
CA PRO A 19 15.92 -2.11 -5.37
C PRO A 19 15.54 -3.39 -6.13
N PHE A 20 14.76 -4.26 -5.49
CA PHE A 20 14.28 -5.50 -6.12
C PHE A 20 13.34 -5.23 -7.30
N GLU A 21 12.47 -4.23 -7.17
CA GLU A 21 11.57 -3.81 -8.26
C GLU A 21 12.33 -3.24 -9.45
N ALA A 22 13.40 -2.49 -9.21
CA ALA A 22 14.28 -1.98 -10.27
C ALA A 22 14.95 -3.10 -11.07
N GLU A 23 15.18 -4.26 -10.43
CA GLU A 23 15.70 -5.48 -11.06
C GLU A 23 14.60 -6.37 -11.67
N GLY A 24 13.32 -5.95 -11.59
CA GLY A 24 12.18 -6.66 -12.15
C GLY A 24 11.54 -7.69 -11.22
N TYR A 25 12.02 -7.83 -9.98
CA TYR A 25 11.44 -8.70 -8.97
C TYR A 25 10.22 -8.08 -8.30
N ARG A 26 9.30 -8.94 -7.87
CA ARG A 26 8.10 -8.55 -7.10
C ARG A 26 7.96 -9.50 -5.93
N LEU A 27 7.76 -8.97 -4.72
CA LEU A 27 7.58 -9.78 -3.54
C LEU A 27 6.20 -10.47 -3.56
N LEU A 28 6.17 -11.73 -3.16
CA LEU A 28 4.94 -12.52 -3.06
C LEU A 28 4.41 -12.49 -1.62
N CYS A 29 4.04 -11.30 -1.14
CA CYS A 29 3.41 -11.10 0.16
C CYS A 29 2.26 -10.09 0.07
N TYR A 30 1.37 -10.07 1.06
CA TYR A 30 0.22 -9.17 1.08
C TYR A 30 0.63 -7.69 1.07
N GLY A 31 1.72 -7.32 1.76
CA GLY A 31 2.21 -5.94 1.77
C GLY A 31 2.70 -5.44 0.40
N ALA A 32 3.03 -6.34 -0.53
CA ALA A 32 3.36 -6.02 -1.92
C ALA A 32 2.23 -6.38 -2.92
N SER A 33 1.04 -6.69 -2.41
CA SER A 33 -0.12 -7.00 -3.25
C SER A 33 -0.82 -5.72 -3.70
N LEU A 34 -1.20 -5.65 -4.98
CA LEU A 34 -1.92 -4.52 -5.60
C LEU A 34 -3.13 -4.07 -4.77
N SER A 35 -3.84 -5.05 -4.21
CA SER A 35 -5.13 -4.86 -3.55
C SER A 35 -5.02 -4.62 -2.05
N VAL A 36 -3.83 -4.59 -1.46
CA VAL A 36 -3.65 -4.42 -0.02
C VAL A 36 -2.99 -3.08 0.25
N PHE A 37 -3.57 -2.28 1.14
CA PHE A 37 -3.00 -1.00 1.54
C PHE A 37 -3.40 -0.66 2.99
N PRO A 38 -2.55 0.03 3.76
CA PRO A 38 -2.92 0.45 5.10
C PRO A 38 -3.94 1.59 5.03
N SER A 39 -5.01 1.53 5.83
CA SER A 39 -5.90 2.69 5.99
C SER A 39 -5.25 3.75 6.89
N ILE A 40 -5.66 5.01 6.75
CA ILE A 40 -5.19 6.12 7.61
C ILE A 40 -5.36 5.77 9.10
N MET A 41 -6.47 5.11 9.45
CA MET A 41 -6.76 4.66 10.81
C MET A 41 -5.90 3.44 11.20
N GLY A 42 -5.60 2.54 10.26
CA GLY A 42 -4.72 1.38 10.47
C GLY A 42 -3.24 1.76 10.64
N ARG A 43 -2.77 2.86 10.04
CA ARG A 43 -1.44 3.42 10.31
C ARG A 43 -1.27 3.90 11.76
N SER A 44 -2.37 4.17 12.46
CA SER A 44 -2.34 4.62 13.86
C SER A 44 -2.41 3.47 14.87
N CYS A 45 -2.78 2.26 14.43
CA CYS A 45 -2.96 1.07 15.28
C CYS A 45 -2.01 -0.06 14.84
N GLY A 46 -1.07 -0.45 15.69
CA GLY A 46 -0.19 -1.60 15.41
C GLY A 46 0.96 -1.35 14.43
N LEU A 47 1.37 -0.09 14.23
CA LEU A 47 2.50 0.32 13.36
C LEU A 47 2.36 -0.11 11.88
N GLY A 48 1.12 -0.30 11.40
CA GLY A 48 0.84 -0.66 10.01
C GLY A 48 1.15 -2.11 9.61
N MET A 49 1.35 -3.02 10.58
CA MET A 49 1.62 -4.45 10.31
C MET A 49 0.40 -5.19 9.73
N GLU A 50 -0.80 -4.68 10.02
CA GLU A 50 -2.06 -5.17 9.48
C GLU A 50 -2.64 -4.13 8.50
N SER A 51 -3.02 -4.58 7.31
CA SER A 51 -3.52 -3.72 6.22
C SER A 51 -4.80 -4.28 5.62
N TYR A 52 -5.63 -3.42 5.05
CA TYR A 52 -6.89 -3.85 4.45
C TYR A 52 -6.67 -4.34 3.03
N GLN A 53 -7.33 -5.46 2.69
CA GLN A 53 -7.46 -5.93 1.32
C GLN A 53 -8.73 -5.32 0.71
N PHE A 54 -8.57 -4.57 -0.38
CA PHE A 54 -9.61 -3.88 -1.12
C PHE A 54 -10.09 -4.72 -2.32
N ARG A 55 -11.39 -4.65 -2.60
CA ARG A 55 -12.03 -5.16 -3.82
C ARG A 55 -12.86 -4.05 -4.45
N GLU A 56 -13.31 -4.25 -5.69
CA GLU A 56 -14.17 -3.28 -6.39
C GLU A 56 -15.44 -2.88 -5.61
N LYS A 57 -15.95 -3.77 -4.75
CA LYS A 57 -17.16 -3.55 -3.94
C LYS A 57 -16.92 -3.16 -2.48
N GLY A 58 -15.68 -2.89 -2.07
CA GLY A 58 -15.37 -2.58 -0.67
C GLY A 58 -14.17 -3.35 -0.10
N PRO A 59 -13.79 -3.09 1.17
CA PRO A 59 -12.79 -3.89 1.88
C PRO A 59 -13.29 -5.32 2.11
N LYS A 60 -12.44 -6.31 1.86
CA LYS A 60 -12.71 -7.75 2.08
C LYS A 60 -12.37 -8.19 3.50
N GLY A 61 -11.40 -7.53 4.14
CA GLY A 61 -10.87 -7.88 5.45
C GLY A 61 -9.44 -7.35 5.61
N SER A 62 -8.86 -7.57 6.78
CA SER A 62 -7.48 -7.24 7.08
C SER A 62 -6.53 -8.41 6.80
N LYS A 63 -5.26 -8.08 6.55
CA LYS A 63 -4.17 -9.00 6.22
C LYS A 63 -2.89 -8.56 6.91
N ILE A 64 -2.09 -9.51 7.38
CA ILE A 64 -0.74 -9.25 7.88
C ILE A 64 0.19 -9.08 6.67
N ILE A 65 0.92 -7.97 6.61
CA ILE A 65 1.63 -7.54 5.39
C ILE A 65 2.77 -8.49 4.97
N PHE A 66 3.31 -9.28 5.90
CA PHE A 66 4.38 -10.23 5.62
C PHE A 66 3.88 -11.63 5.27
N GLU A 67 2.58 -11.90 5.43
CA GLU A 67 1.97 -13.17 5.02
C GLU A 67 1.75 -13.23 3.51
N THR A 68 1.42 -14.42 3.00
CA THR A 68 1.15 -14.68 1.58
C THR A 68 -0.11 -15.52 1.40
N GLY A 69 -0.59 -15.63 0.16
CA GLY A 69 -1.75 -16.42 -0.20
C GLY A 69 -2.02 -16.44 -1.70
N GLN A 70 -2.95 -17.31 -2.13
CA GLN A 70 -3.30 -17.45 -3.55
C GLN A 70 -3.92 -16.20 -4.17
N ASP A 71 -4.44 -15.28 -3.35
CA ASP A 71 -5.05 -14.03 -3.77
C ASP A 71 -4.10 -12.82 -3.70
N VAL A 72 -2.80 -13.05 -3.52
CA VAL A 72 -1.77 -12.03 -3.68
C VAL A 72 -1.61 -11.71 -5.18
N ILE A 73 -1.66 -10.42 -5.51
CA ILE A 73 -1.42 -9.91 -6.87
C ILE A 73 -0.14 -9.07 -6.78
N PRO A 74 1.04 -9.62 -7.05
CA PRO A 74 2.30 -8.90 -6.90
C PRO A 74 2.31 -7.63 -7.76
N ALA A 75 2.59 -6.49 -7.14
CA ALA A 75 2.60 -5.18 -7.79
C ALA A 75 3.84 -4.41 -7.36
N THR A 76 4.23 -3.40 -8.11
CA THR A 76 5.23 -2.40 -7.71
C THR A 76 4.68 -1.44 -6.66
N VAL A 77 5.55 -0.66 -6.01
CA VAL A 77 5.13 0.46 -5.12
C VAL A 77 4.20 1.42 -5.87
N LYS A 78 4.60 1.79 -7.09
CA LYS A 78 3.84 2.72 -7.92
C LYS A 78 2.45 2.18 -8.25
N GLU A 79 2.35 0.94 -8.72
CA GLU A 79 1.06 0.32 -9.06
C GLU A 79 0.14 0.20 -7.86
N GLN A 80 0.66 -0.23 -6.71
CA GLN A 80 -0.12 -0.39 -5.48
C GLN A 80 -0.68 0.96 -4.99
N ARG A 81 0.14 2.02 -4.97
CA ARG A 81 -0.30 3.38 -4.59
C ARG A 81 -1.33 3.94 -5.56
N LEU A 82 -1.11 3.80 -6.86
CA LEU A 82 -2.05 4.27 -7.89
C LEU A 82 -3.40 3.55 -7.80
N PHE A 83 -3.39 2.24 -7.57
CA PHE A 83 -4.60 1.47 -7.36
C PHE A 83 -5.39 1.99 -6.15
N HIS A 84 -4.72 2.19 -5.01
CA HIS A 84 -5.37 2.68 -3.80
C HIS A 84 -5.90 4.11 -3.94
N LEU A 85 -5.18 4.99 -4.64
CA LEU A 85 -5.65 6.35 -4.93
C LEU A 85 -6.92 6.33 -5.79
N LYS A 86 -6.90 5.57 -6.90
CA LYS A 86 -8.07 5.40 -7.77
C LYS A 86 -9.25 4.79 -7.01
N TRP A 87 -9.00 3.79 -6.17
CA TRP A 87 -10.01 3.17 -5.35
C TRP A 87 -10.59 4.18 -4.35
N SER A 88 -9.75 4.97 -3.68
CA SER A 88 -10.18 6.01 -2.73
C SER A 88 -10.97 7.12 -3.40
N ASN A 89 -10.57 7.56 -4.59
CA ASN A 89 -11.28 8.57 -5.38
C ASN A 89 -12.62 8.05 -5.90
N LYS A 90 -12.69 6.81 -6.40
CA LYS A 90 -13.96 6.19 -6.83
C LYS A 90 -14.97 6.06 -5.69
N ASN A 91 -14.49 5.84 -4.47
CA ASN A 91 -15.31 5.70 -3.27
C ASN A 91 -15.48 7.03 -2.49
N ARG A 92 -14.91 8.14 -2.98
CA ARG A 92 -15.19 9.51 -2.53
C ARG A 92 -16.12 10.16 -3.54
N SER A 93 -17.13 10.88 -3.06
CA SER A 93 -18.15 11.49 -3.89
C SER A 93 -17.67 12.67 -4.78
N GLU A 94 -16.37 13.01 -4.81
CA GLU A 94 -15.87 14.23 -5.48
C GLU A 94 -14.49 14.00 -6.11
N GLU A 95 -14.38 14.35 -7.41
CA GLU A 95 -13.18 14.27 -8.24
C GLU A 95 -12.05 15.17 -7.70
N VAL A 96 -10.84 14.63 -7.59
CA VAL A 96 -9.62 15.41 -7.35
C VAL A 96 -8.67 15.13 -8.51
N GLU A 97 -8.39 16.18 -9.28
CA GLU A 97 -7.43 16.19 -10.38
C GLU A 97 -5.99 16.11 -9.83
N TYR A 98 -5.14 15.38 -10.55
CA TYR A 98 -3.85 14.91 -10.08
C TYR A 98 -2.69 15.72 -10.68
N ASP A 99 -1.66 16.01 -9.88
CA ASP A 99 -0.43 16.69 -10.30
C ASP A 99 0.75 15.70 -10.28
N ASP A 100 1.27 15.39 -11.47
CA ASP A 100 2.39 14.47 -11.71
C ASP A 100 3.75 15.00 -11.22
N SER A 101 3.87 16.28 -10.83
CA SER A 101 5.15 16.92 -10.48
C SER A 101 5.75 16.53 -9.12
N VAL A 102 5.05 15.74 -8.30
CA VAL A 102 5.48 15.39 -6.93
C VAL A 102 6.52 14.26 -6.89
N PHE A 103 6.83 13.64 -8.03
CA PHE A 103 7.68 12.44 -8.10
C PHE A 103 8.97 12.60 -8.94
N GLU A 104 9.44 13.84 -9.19
CA GLU A 104 10.81 14.09 -9.67
C GLU A 104 11.84 14.12 -8.53
#